data_AF-A0A1V2LUT4-F1
#
_entry.id   AF-A0A1V2LUT4-F1
#
_cell.length_a   1.000
_cell.length_b   1.000
_cell.length_c   1.000
_cell.angle_alpha   90.00
_cell.angle_beta   90.00
_cell.angle_gamma   90.00
#
_symmetry.space_group_name_H-M   'P 1'
#
loop_
_entity.id
_entity.type
_entity.pdbx_description
1 polymer ?
#
loop_
_entity_poly.entity_id
_entity_poly.type
_entity_poly.pdbx_seq_one_letter_code
_entity_poly.pdbx_strand_id
1 'polypeptide(L)'
;MNKYQRGFTLIETLSCSILTALVILTAGNVLNLGMNFYGDQIEYEIRSDKIESVRYLFDQEYNNATHIRIFVNNLSLTYEQEIKDMPLEKIEFDNPNYEKTRVLEWINSSLIYQNQVFEDGITNLTVSKSKNQALVILKYFINEIEQHFIMDLAFKGIENK
;
A
#
# COMPACT_ATOMS: atom_id res chain seq x y z
N MET A 1 -26.88 58.94 -44.29
CA MET A 1 -26.78 57.75 -43.41
C MET A 1 -25.75 56.79 -43.98
N ASN A 2 -24.65 56.57 -43.26
CA ASN A 2 -24.02 55.26 -43.01
C ASN A 2 -22.69 55.49 -42.28
N LYS A 3 -22.69 55.30 -40.96
CA LYS A 3 -21.55 55.49 -40.05
C LYS A 3 -21.16 54.18 -39.35
N TYR A 4 -21.21 53.02 -39.99
CA TYR A 4 -20.85 51.77 -39.30
C TYR A 4 -20.26 50.70 -40.23
N GLN A 5 -19.07 50.94 -40.76
CA GLN A 5 -18.17 49.85 -41.15
C GLN A 5 -16.73 50.25 -40.76
N ARG A 6 -16.38 49.98 -39.49
CA ARG A 6 -14.98 49.96 -39.06
C ARG A 6 -14.51 48.51 -39.15
N GLY A 7 -13.80 48.18 -40.23
CA GLY A 7 -13.07 46.92 -40.33
C GLY A 7 -11.83 46.95 -39.44
N PHE A 8 -11.36 45.78 -39.01
CA PHE A 8 -10.13 45.66 -38.22
C PHE A 8 -8.90 46.03 -39.04
N THR A 9 -7.95 46.72 -38.41
CA THR A 9 -6.63 46.95 -38.97
C THR A 9 -5.81 45.65 -38.98
N LEU A 10 -4.80 45.58 -39.85
CA LEU A 10 -3.96 44.39 -40.00
C LEU A 10 -3.24 44.02 -38.68
N ILE A 11 -2.88 45.02 -37.87
CA ILE A 11 -2.28 44.85 -36.55
C ILE A 11 -3.30 44.25 -35.56
N GLU A 12 -4.55 44.73 -35.57
CA GLU A 12 -5.61 44.22 -34.69
C GLU A 12 -5.94 42.76 -35.02
N THR A 13 -6.01 42.39 -36.31
CA THR A 13 -6.24 41.01 -36.74
C THR A 13 -5.11 40.08 -36.30
N LEU A 14 -3.85 40.52 -36.42
CA LEU A 14 -2.68 39.74 -35.98
C LEU A 14 -2.67 39.58 -34.45
N SER A 15 -2.96 40.66 -33.73
CA SER A 15 -3.02 40.67 -32.26
C SER A 15 -4.11 39.75 -31.74
N CYS A 16 -5.31 39.79 -32.34
CA CYS A 16 -6.43 38.94 -31.96
C CYS A 16 -6.14 37.45 -32.23
N SER A 17 -5.43 37.14 -33.31
CA SER A 17 -5.03 35.77 -33.66
C SER A 17 -4.00 35.21 -32.67
N ILE A 18 -2.99 36.01 -32.31
CA ILE A 18 -1.99 35.63 -31.29
C ILE A 18 -2.65 35.44 -29.93
N LEU A 19 -3.54 36.35 -29.52
CA LEU A 19 -4.25 36.25 -28.25
C LEU A 19 -5.09 34.96 -28.20
N THR A 20 -5.81 34.65 -29.28
CA THR A 20 -6.62 33.43 -29.37
C THR A 20 -5.74 32.18 -29.29
N ALA A 21 -4.59 32.15 -29.98
CA ALA A 21 -3.64 31.05 -29.91
C ALA A 21 -3.09 30.86 -28.48
N LEU A 22 -2.74 31.94 -27.79
CA LEU A 22 -2.25 31.90 -26.40
C LEU A 22 -3.33 31.40 -25.43
N VAL A 23 -4.58 31.83 -25.60
CA VAL A 23 -5.70 31.35 -24.78
C VAL A 23 -5.90 29.84 -24.98
N ILE A 24 -5.89 29.37 -26.22
CA ILE A 24 -6.03 27.93 -26.53
C ILE A 24 -4.87 27.13 -25.93
N LEU A 25 -3.63 27.60 -26.08
CA LEU A 25 -2.45 26.94 -25.52
C LEU A 25 -2.50 26.90 -23.98
N THR A 26 -2.89 28.00 -23.35
CA THR A 26 -3.00 28.09 -21.89
C THR A 26 -4.11 27.16 -21.38
N ALA A 27 -5.27 27.16 -22.03
CA ALA A 27 -6.37 26.26 -21.70
C ALA A 27 -5.96 24.78 -21.85
N GLY A 28 -5.27 24.43 -22.94
CA GLY A 28 -4.73 23.09 -23.16
C GLY A 28 -3.75 22.67 -22.07
N ASN A 29 -2.83 23.56 -21.68
CA ASN A 29 -1.87 23.28 -20.61
C ASN A 29 -2.55 23.11 -19.24
N VAL A 30 -3.54 23.94 -18.91
CA VAL A 30 -4.31 23.81 -17.67
C VAL A 30 -5.08 22.49 -17.63
N LEU A 31 -5.68 22.07 -18.75
CA LEU A 31 -6.35 20.77 -18.85
C LEU A 31 -5.38 19.60 -18.67
N ASN A 32 -4.20 19.65 -19.29
CA ASN A 32 -3.17 18.62 -19.14
C ASN A 32 -2.67 18.52 -17.69
N LEU A 33 -2.42 19.66 -17.03
CA LEU A 33 -2.05 19.68 -15.60
C LEU A 33 -3.16 19.10 -14.73
N GLY A 34 -4.41 19.45 -15.01
CA GLY A 34 -5.57 18.89 -14.33
C GLY A 34 -5.65 17.37 -14.50
N MET A 35 -5.51 16.87 -15.73
CA MET A 35 -5.53 15.42 -16.02
C MET A 35 -4.42 14.67 -15.29
N ASN A 36 -3.19 15.19 -15.30
CA ASN A 36 -2.08 14.56 -14.59
C ASN A 36 -2.33 14.55 -13.08
N PHE A 37 -2.78 15.68 -12.52
CA PHE A 37 -3.11 15.76 -11.10
C PHE A 37 -4.23 14.79 -10.70
N TYR A 38 -5.28 14.66 -11.50
CA TYR A 38 -6.34 13.68 -11.26
C TYR A 38 -5.84 12.24 -11.37
N GLY A 39 -4.95 11.95 -12.33
CA GLY A 39 -4.30 10.65 -12.47
C GLY A 39 -3.52 10.27 -11.21
N ASP A 40 -2.68 11.18 -10.71
CA ASP A 40 -1.89 10.99 -9.50
C ASP A 40 -2.77 10.76 -8.25
N GLN A 41 -3.90 11.47 -8.14
CA GLN A 41 -4.86 11.30 -7.04
C GLN A 41 -5.52 9.92 -7.06
N ILE A 42 -5.97 9.46 -8.24
CA ILE A 42 -6.56 8.12 -8.37
C ILE A 42 -5.54 7.04 -8.00
N GLU A 43 -4.28 7.18 -8.42
CA GLU A 43 -3.23 6.23 -8.06
C GLU A 43 -2.96 6.22 -6.55
N TYR A 44 -2.96 7.40 -5.92
CA TYR A 44 -2.81 7.53 -4.47
C TYR A 44 -3.95 6.86 -3.70
N GLU A 45 -5.21 7.10 -4.09
CA GLU A 45 -6.38 6.46 -3.46
C GLU A 45 -6.33 4.93 -3.57
N ILE A 46 -6.05 4.40 -4.77
CA ILE A 46 -5.91 2.95 -4.99
C ILE A 46 -4.80 2.37 -4.08
N ARG A 47 -3.68 3.09 -3.92
CA ARG A 47 -2.59 2.67 -3.05
C ARG A 47 -3.00 2.69 -1.57
N SER A 48 -3.73 3.72 -1.14
CA SER A 48 -4.25 3.85 0.22
C SER A 48 -5.18 2.70 0.58
N ASP A 49 -6.13 2.38 -0.29
CA ASP A 49 -7.10 1.30 -0.08
C ASP A 49 -6.42 -0.07 0.07
N LYS A 50 -5.36 -0.32 -0.72
CA LYS A 50 -4.54 -1.52 -0.60
C LYS A 50 -3.83 -1.61 0.74
N ILE A 51 -3.22 -0.50 1.20
CA ILE A 51 -2.55 -0.44 2.51
C ILE A 51 -3.54 -0.73 3.63
N GLU A 52 -4.72 -0.10 3.58
CA GLU A 52 -5.77 -0.28 4.59
C GLU A 52 -6.30 -1.72 4.60
N SER A 53 -6.50 -2.33 3.43
CA SER A 53 -6.95 -3.72 3.31
C SER A 53 -5.98 -4.72 3.95
N VAL A 54 -4.67 -4.57 3.70
CA VAL A 54 -3.64 -5.45 4.26
C VAL A 54 -3.53 -5.25 5.76
N ARG A 55 -3.54 -4.00 6.23
CA ARG A 55 -3.54 -3.68 7.66
C ARG A 55 -4.76 -4.28 8.34
N TYR A 56 -5.94 -4.13 7.75
CA TYR A 56 -7.19 -4.68 8.28
C TYR A 56 -7.13 -6.21 8.39
N LEU A 57 -6.58 -6.91 7.38
CA LEU A 57 -6.36 -8.36 7.46
C LEU A 57 -5.49 -8.73 8.67
N PHE A 58 -4.33 -8.10 8.81
CA PHE A 58 -3.43 -8.35 9.93
C PHE A 58 -4.09 -8.06 11.29
N ASP A 59 -4.77 -6.93 11.41
CA ASP A 59 -5.51 -6.54 12.62
C ASP A 59 -6.62 -7.55 12.96
N GLN A 60 -7.40 -7.99 11.97
CA GLN A 60 -8.48 -8.97 12.18
C GLN A 60 -7.92 -10.32 12.64
N GLU A 61 -6.94 -10.87 11.93
CA GLU A 61 -6.37 -12.18 12.27
C GLU A 61 -5.66 -12.14 13.62
N TYR A 62 -4.89 -11.10 13.90
CA TYR A 62 -4.25 -10.91 15.21
C TYR A 62 -5.28 -10.85 16.33
N ASN A 63 -6.34 -10.06 16.18
CA ASN A 63 -7.35 -9.88 17.23
C ASN A 63 -8.12 -11.17 17.51
N ASN A 64 -8.47 -11.92 16.46
CA ASN A 64 -9.28 -13.12 16.57
C ASN A 64 -8.48 -14.38 16.92
N ALA A 65 -7.17 -14.38 16.74
CA ALA A 65 -6.32 -15.51 17.08
C ALA A 65 -6.16 -15.67 18.60
N THR A 66 -6.32 -16.92 19.06
CA THR A 66 -5.94 -17.35 20.41
C THR A 66 -4.46 -17.71 20.50
N HIS A 67 -3.90 -18.26 19.43
CA HIS A 67 -2.49 -18.60 19.34
C HIS A 67 -1.94 -18.27 17.95
N ILE A 68 -0.72 -17.75 17.88
CA ILE A 68 -0.06 -17.26 16.68
C ILE A 68 1.34 -17.87 16.63
N ARG A 69 1.68 -18.53 15.52
CA ARG A 69 3.02 -19.07 15.29
C ARG A 69 3.61 -18.44 14.05
N ILE A 70 4.77 -17.81 14.20
CA ILE A 70 5.50 -17.16 13.10
C ILE A 70 6.66 -18.05 12.71
N PHE A 71 6.81 -18.29 11.41
CA PHE A 71 7.86 -19.11 10.85
C PHE A 71 8.80 -18.27 9.99
N VAL A 72 10.09 -18.39 10.27
CA VAL A 72 11.19 -17.81 9.52
C VAL A 72 12.22 -18.91 9.25
N ASN A 73 12.67 -19.08 8.00
CA ASN A 73 13.60 -20.15 7.61
C ASN A 73 13.19 -21.56 8.08
N ASN A 74 11.91 -21.91 7.96
CA ASN A 74 11.31 -23.17 8.42
C ASN A 74 11.40 -23.43 9.93
N LEU A 75 11.71 -22.41 10.73
CA LEU A 75 11.78 -22.49 12.18
C LEU A 75 10.72 -21.60 12.80
N SER A 76 10.05 -22.11 13.85
CA SER A 76 9.15 -21.31 14.65
C SER A 76 9.95 -20.31 15.49
N LEU A 77 9.45 -19.08 15.52
CA LEU A 77 9.99 -18.01 16.34
C LEU A 77 9.79 -18.32 17.84
N THR A 78 10.86 -18.25 18.63
CA THR A 78 10.82 -18.48 20.09
C THR A 78 11.09 -17.20 20.90
N TYR A 79 10.80 -17.24 22.20
CA TYR A 79 11.02 -16.09 23.09
C TYR A 79 12.48 -15.64 23.13
N GLU A 80 13.41 -16.59 23.18
CA GLU A 80 14.83 -16.34 23.39
C GLU A 80 15.57 -15.88 22.12
N GLN A 81 14.95 -15.98 20.96
CA GLN A 81 15.56 -15.64 19.68
C GLN A 81 15.54 -14.13 19.43
N GLU A 82 16.63 -13.63 18.86
CA GLU A 82 16.72 -12.33 18.23
C GLU A 82 16.73 -12.53 16.72
N ILE A 83 15.86 -11.83 16.00
CA ILE A 83 15.82 -11.82 14.54
C ILE A 83 15.72 -10.38 14.06
N LYS A 84 16.40 -10.08 12.96
CA LYS A 84 16.40 -8.74 12.37
C LYS A 84 16.23 -8.87 10.87
N ASP A 85 15.15 -8.28 10.37
CA ASP A 85 14.79 -8.15 8.96
C ASP A 85 14.88 -9.49 8.20
N MET A 86 14.46 -10.58 8.84
CA MET A 86 14.44 -11.90 8.21
C MET A 86 13.18 -12.04 7.34
N PRO A 87 13.27 -12.62 6.12
CA PRO A 87 12.10 -12.87 5.29
C PRO A 87 11.06 -13.72 6.03
N LEU A 88 9.80 -13.28 5.99
CA LEU A 88 8.71 -14.10 6.48
C LEU A 88 8.51 -15.30 5.55
N GLU A 89 8.24 -16.47 6.12
CA GLU A 89 7.78 -17.62 5.35
C GLU A 89 6.27 -17.81 5.52
N LYS A 90 5.81 -17.94 6.76
CA LYS A 90 4.38 -18.01 7.06
C LYS A 90 4.03 -17.61 8.49
N ILE A 91 2.78 -17.26 8.69
CA ILE A 91 2.15 -17.06 10.00
C ILE A 91 0.93 -17.96 10.09
N GLU A 92 0.84 -18.72 11.16
CA GLU A 92 -0.30 -19.56 11.50
C GLU A 92 -1.10 -18.88 12.62
N PHE A 93 -2.39 -18.69 12.39
CA PHE A 93 -3.35 -18.12 13.33
C PHE A 93 -4.34 -19.20 13.76
N ASP A 94 -4.19 -19.69 14.98
CA ASP A 94 -5.14 -20.60 15.61
C ASP A 94 -6.26 -19.79 16.27
N ASN A 95 -7.47 -20.01 15.79
CA ASN A 95 -8.67 -19.36 16.26
C ASN A 95 -9.75 -20.41 16.54
N PRO A 96 -10.32 -20.47 17.76
CA PRO A 96 -11.32 -21.45 18.14
C PRO A 96 -12.63 -21.32 17.36
N ASN A 97 -12.87 -20.17 16.73
CA ASN A 97 -14.08 -19.92 15.95
C ASN A 97 -13.99 -20.44 14.50
N TYR A 98 -12.82 -20.88 14.05
CA TYR A 98 -12.63 -21.42 12.70
C TYR A 98 -12.40 -22.93 12.76
N GLU A 99 -12.91 -23.66 11.76
CA GLU A 99 -12.73 -25.11 11.65
C GLU A 99 -11.26 -25.52 11.38
N LYS A 100 -10.43 -24.58 10.90
CA LYS A 100 -9.03 -24.81 10.55
C LYS A 100 -8.19 -23.58 10.89
N THR A 101 -6.94 -23.81 11.29
CA THR A 101 -5.89 -22.79 11.42
C THR A 101 -5.80 -21.96 10.14
N ARG A 102 -5.81 -20.64 10.28
CA ARG A 102 -5.62 -19.74 9.14
C ARG A 102 -4.14 -19.55 8.91
N VAL A 103 -3.73 -19.56 7.64
CA VAL A 103 -2.33 -19.45 7.27
C VAL A 103 -2.17 -18.27 6.32
N LEU A 104 -1.23 -17.40 6.67
CA LEU A 104 -0.74 -16.32 5.85
C LEU A 104 0.68 -16.68 5.40
N GLU A 105 0.86 -16.93 4.10
CA GLU A 105 2.12 -17.39 3.52
C GLU A 105 2.72 -16.33 2.61
N TRP A 106 4.04 -16.23 2.63
CA TRP A 106 4.79 -15.40 1.69
C TRP A 106 5.43 -16.31 0.64
N ILE A 107 4.86 -16.31 -0.57
CA ILE A 107 5.27 -17.20 -1.66
C ILE A 107 5.46 -16.36 -2.93
N ASN A 108 6.58 -16.55 -3.63
CA ASN A 108 6.87 -15.90 -4.90
C ASN A 108 6.62 -14.37 -4.89
N SER A 109 7.09 -13.69 -3.83
CA SER A 109 6.90 -12.25 -3.62
C SER A 109 5.45 -11.78 -3.49
N SER A 110 4.55 -12.68 -3.13
CA SER A 110 3.14 -12.39 -2.91
C SER A 110 2.71 -12.83 -1.52
N LEU A 111 1.83 -12.04 -0.91
CA LEU A 111 1.17 -12.41 0.33
C LEU A 111 -0.09 -13.23 0.00
N ILE A 112 -0.13 -14.47 0.45
CA ILE A 112 -1.23 -15.40 0.19
C ILE A 112 -1.94 -15.67 1.52
N TYR A 113 -3.24 -15.46 1.55
CA TYR A 113 -4.08 -15.79 2.70
C TYR A 113 -5.16 -16.77 2.26
N GLN A 114 -5.09 -18.00 2.74
CA GLN A 114 -5.99 -19.10 2.35
C GLN A 114 -6.02 -19.33 0.82
N ASN A 115 -6.99 -18.72 0.12
CA ASN A 115 -7.19 -18.82 -1.34
C ASN A 115 -7.16 -17.43 -2.02
N GLN A 116 -6.85 -16.37 -1.27
CA GLN A 116 -6.75 -15.01 -1.78
C GLN A 116 -5.29 -14.63 -1.91
N VAL A 117 -4.88 -14.26 -3.13
CA VAL A 117 -3.57 -13.65 -3.35
C VAL A 117 -3.75 -12.14 -3.28
N PHE A 118 -3.01 -11.50 -2.38
CA PHE A 118 -2.90 -10.04 -2.33
C PHE A 118 -1.86 -9.63 -3.38
N GLU A 119 -2.27 -9.70 -4.65
CA GLU A 119 -1.34 -9.94 -5.76
C GLU A 119 -0.71 -8.68 -6.39
N ASP A 120 -0.98 -7.46 -5.91
CA ASP A 120 -0.34 -6.28 -6.49
C ASP A 120 0.17 -5.29 -5.45
N GLY A 121 1.50 -5.25 -5.30
CA GLY A 121 2.25 -4.15 -4.73
C GLY A 121 3.02 -4.47 -3.44
N ILE A 122 2.71 -5.60 -2.77
CA ILE A 122 3.42 -5.99 -1.54
C ILE A 122 4.80 -6.54 -1.91
N THR A 123 5.87 -5.97 -1.36
CA THR A 123 7.23 -6.49 -1.54
C THR A 123 7.98 -6.54 -0.21
N ASN A 124 8.97 -7.43 -0.14
CA ASN A 124 9.93 -7.55 0.97
C ASN A 124 9.29 -7.62 2.37
N LEU A 125 8.39 -8.59 2.60
CA LEU A 125 7.84 -8.84 3.92
C LEU A 125 8.89 -9.51 4.83
N THR A 126 9.37 -8.76 5.82
CA THR A 126 10.37 -9.20 6.80
C THR A 126 9.83 -9.15 8.22
N VAL A 127 10.50 -9.90 9.10
CA VAL A 127 10.17 -10.05 10.52
C VAL A 127 11.38 -9.63 11.36
N SER A 128 11.12 -8.83 12.38
CA SER A 128 12.10 -8.36 13.35
C SER A 128 11.56 -8.54 14.78
N LYS A 129 12.43 -8.98 15.70
CA LYS A 129 12.12 -9.18 17.12
C LYS A 129 13.42 -9.15 17.92
N SER A 130 13.42 -8.43 19.03
CA SER A 130 14.54 -8.43 19.96
C SER A 130 14.53 -9.67 20.87
N LYS A 131 15.72 -10.00 21.39
CA LYS A 131 15.91 -11.09 22.34
C LYS A 131 14.99 -10.93 23.57
N ASN A 132 14.36 -12.02 24.02
CA ASN A 132 13.50 -12.05 25.22
C ASN A 132 12.37 -11.00 25.19
N GLN A 133 11.90 -10.62 24.01
CA GLN A 133 10.74 -9.75 23.87
C GLN A 133 9.62 -10.49 23.16
N ALA A 134 8.38 -10.18 23.53
CA ALA A 134 7.22 -10.77 22.88
C ALA A 134 6.71 -9.96 21.67
N LEU A 135 7.28 -8.78 21.47
CA LEU A 135 6.91 -7.87 20.40
C LEU A 135 7.62 -8.27 19.10
N VAL A 136 6.82 -8.45 18.05
CA VAL A 136 7.27 -8.78 16.71
C VAL A 136 6.85 -7.68 15.76
N ILE A 137 7.77 -7.26 14.92
CA ILE A 137 7.55 -6.23 13.90
C ILE A 137 7.61 -6.91 12.54
N LEU A 138 6.51 -6.83 11.80
CA LEU A 138 6.49 -7.12 10.38
C LEU A 138 6.72 -5.83 9.61
N LYS A 139 7.66 -5.84 8.69
CA LYS A 139 7.93 -4.74 7.77
C LYS A 139 7.63 -5.21 6.36
N TYR A 140 6.90 -4.41 5.59
CA TYR A 140 6.57 -4.71 4.20
C TYR A 140 6.43 -3.41 3.40
N PHE A 141 6.46 -3.49 2.08
CA PHE A 141 6.32 -2.34 1.20
C PHE A 141 5.09 -2.52 0.33
N ILE A 142 4.25 -1.49 0.18
CA ILE A 142 3.18 -1.45 -0.82
C ILE A 142 3.48 -0.34 -1.82
N ASN A 143 3.74 -0.71 -3.08
CA ASN A 143 4.13 0.24 -4.13
C ASN A 143 5.26 1.17 -3.65
N GLU A 144 6.35 0.58 -3.14
CA GLU A 144 7.54 1.27 -2.59
C GLU A 144 7.33 2.07 -1.30
N ILE A 145 6.11 2.11 -0.74
CA ILE A 145 5.86 2.74 0.57
C ILE A 145 6.05 1.72 1.69
N GLU A 146 6.99 2.01 2.58
CA GLU A 146 7.27 1.21 3.77
C GLU A 146 6.11 1.23 4.77
N GLN A 147 5.68 0.05 5.20
CA GLN A 147 4.63 -0.19 6.18
C GLN A 147 5.16 -1.08 7.31
N HIS A 148 4.59 -0.89 8.49
CA HIS A 148 4.93 -1.67 9.68
C HIS A 148 3.65 -2.19 10.33
N PHE A 149 3.68 -3.46 10.72
CA PHE A 149 2.67 -4.07 11.57
C PHE A 149 3.33 -4.63 12.82
N ILE A 150 2.84 -4.23 13.99
CA ILE A 150 3.42 -4.60 15.28
C ILE A 150 2.46 -5.56 15.99
N MET A 151 2.96 -6.75 16.33
CA MET A 151 2.23 -7.76 17.08
C MET A 151 2.85 -7.92 18.46
N ASP A 152 2.03 -7.79 19.50
CA ASP A 152 2.41 -8.25 20.85
C ASP A 152 1.94 -9.69 21.03
N LEU A 153 2.90 -10.61 21.13
CA LEU A 153 2.63 -12.03 21.26
C LEU A 153 2.68 -12.55 22.70
N ALA A 154 2.80 -11.67 23.71
CA ALA A 154 3.01 -12.07 25.11
C ALA A 154 1.96 -13.08 25.64
N PHE A 155 0.72 -12.96 25.16
CA PHE A 155 -0.39 -13.85 25.52
C PHE A 155 -0.98 -14.60 24.33
N LYS A 156 -0.42 -14.38 23.14
CA LYS A 156 -0.96 -14.86 21.86
C LYS A 156 -0.02 -15.75 21.09
N GLY A 157 1.23 -15.92 21.49
CA GLY A 157 2.08 -16.90 20.83
C GLY A 157 3.54 -16.56 20.85
N ILE A 158 4.23 -17.06 21.86
CA ILE A 158 5.66 -17.27 21.81
C ILE A 158 5.94 -18.53 22.63
N GLU A 159 6.57 -19.51 22.01
CA GLU A 159 7.01 -20.72 22.71
C GLU A 159 8.20 -20.35 23.62
N ASN A 160 8.05 -20.62 24.92
CA ASN A 160 9.18 -20.69 25.84
C ASN A 160 9.87 -22.03 25.59
N LYS A 161 10.98 -22.04 24.87
CA LYS A 161 11.90 -23.17 24.82
C LYS A 161 13.20 -22.76 25.44
#